data_AF-A0A1C0AMB9-F1
#
_entry.id   AF-A0A1C0AMB9-F1
#
_cell.length_a   1.000
_cell.length_b   1.000
_cell.length_c   1.000
_cell.angle_alpha   90.00
_cell.angle_beta   90.00
_cell.angle_gamma   90.00
#
_symmetry.space_group_name_H-M   'P 1'
#
loop_
_entity.id
_entity.type
_entity.pdbx_description
1 polymer ?
#
loop_
_entity_poly.entity_id
_entity_poly.type
_entity_poly.pdbx_seq_one_letter_code
_entity_poly.pdbx_strand_id
1 'polypeptide(L)'
;MAKLVFGMNQSLDGYVDHEAFAPAPALFRHFIEEARTQAASIYGRRIYEIMSYWDDDDPAWDDDEREFAAAYRAQPKWVASRTLTSVGPNASLLEGELESAVRRLKSEYEGEIAVAGPRFAKSLTDLGLIDEYRIYLHPVVIGRGDPYFAGPRPPLRLVSADRMDDDILRLSYVPA
;
A
#
# COMPACT_ATOMS: atom_id res chain seq x y z
N MET A 1 -11.94 -8.98 12.88
CA MET A 1 -11.92 -7.64 12.24
C MET A 1 -10.54 -7.43 11.64
N ALA A 2 -10.48 -7.07 10.36
CA ALA A 2 -9.23 -6.85 9.66
C ALA A 2 -8.46 -5.62 10.15
N LYS A 3 -7.13 -5.67 10.00
CA LYS A 3 -6.22 -4.55 10.22
C LYS A 3 -6.00 -3.78 8.93
N LEU A 4 -5.95 -2.45 9.00
CA LEU A 4 -5.49 -1.59 7.91
C LEU A 4 -4.00 -1.30 8.07
N VAL A 5 -3.23 -1.74 7.09
CA VAL A 5 -1.78 -1.62 7.08
C VAL A 5 -1.37 -0.68 5.96
N PHE A 6 -0.85 0.51 6.30
CA PHE A 6 -0.27 1.41 5.31
C PHE A 6 1.17 1.00 5.02
N GLY A 7 1.41 0.43 3.84
CA GLY A 7 2.70 -0.13 3.46
C GLY A 7 3.24 0.48 2.17
N MET A 8 4.44 1.08 2.20
CA MET A 8 5.06 1.65 0.99
C MET A 8 6.59 1.70 1.05
N ASN A 9 7.21 1.64 -0.14
CA ASN A 9 8.61 1.97 -0.36
C ASN A 9 8.87 3.45 -0.04
N GLN A 10 9.94 3.71 0.71
CA GLN A 10 10.34 5.04 1.14
C GLN A 10 11.84 5.23 0.89
N SER A 11 12.23 6.38 0.37
CA SER A 11 13.62 6.83 0.33
C SER A 11 14.14 7.18 1.72
N LEU A 12 15.46 7.26 1.89
CA LEU A 12 16.10 7.60 3.16
C LEU A 12 15.68 8.98 3.68
N ASP A 13 15.41 9.92 2.77
CA ASP A 13 14.93 11.27 3.06
C ASP A 13 13.39 11.38 3.18
N GLY A 14 12.69 10.25 3.19
CA GLY A 14 11.30 10.16 3.62
C GLY A 14 10.23 10.24 2.52
N TYR A 15 10.63 10.13 1.25
CA TYR A 15 9.75 10.28 0.10
C TYR A 15 9.32 8.95 -0.51
N VAL A 16 8.12 8.95 -1.08
CA VAL A 16 7.54 7.90 -1.90
C VAL A 16 7.57 8.38 -3.35
N ASP A 17 8.17 7.57 -4.21
CA ASP A 17 8.24 7.77 -5.65
C ASP A 17 8.19 6.40 -6.34
N HIS A 18 7.51 6.31 -7.48
CA HIS A 18 7.25 5.05 -8.18
C HIS A 18 8.23 4.80 -9.34
N GLU A 19 9.09 5.79 -9.65
CA GLU A 19 10.01 5.76 -10.79
C GLU A 19 11.47 5.95 -10.36
N ALA A 20 11.71 6.63 -9.23
CA ALA A 20 13.06 6.99 -8.80
C ALA A 20 13.90 5.81 -8.28
N PHE A 21 13.25 4.76 -7.77
CA PHE A 21 13.89 3.53 -7.29
C PHE A 21 12.88 2.38 -7.29
N ALA A 22 13.39 1.14 -7.36
CA ALA A 22 12.60 -0.07 -7.44
C ALA A 22 12.99 -1.04 -6.30
N PRO A 23 12.08 -1.94 -5.88
CA PRO A 23 12.43 -3.00 -4.95
C PRO A 23 13.50 -3.92 -5.54
N ALA A 24 14.48 -4.32 -4.73
CA ALA A 24 15.37 -5.42 -5.08
C ALA A 24 14.57 -6.73 -5.19
N PRO A 25 15.08 -7.78 -5.87
CA PRO A 25 14.33 -9.02 -6.11
C PRO A 25 13.77 -9.67 -4.85
N ALA A 26 14.52 -9.69 -3.75
CA ALA A 26 14.05 -10.25 -2.47
C ALA A 26 12.86 -9.48 -1.90
N LEU A 27 12.88 -8.15 -1.98
CA LEU A 27 11.76 -7.31 -1.56
C LEU A 27 10.56 -7.45 -2.51
N PHE A 28 10.79 -7.59 -3.82
CA PHE A 28 9.71 -7.80 -4.77
C PHE A 28 8.99 -9.13 -4.52
N ARG A 29 9.75 -10.20 -4.28
CA ARG A 29 9.22 -11.50 -3.81
C ARG A 29 8.39 -11.37 -2.54
N HIS A 30 8.83 -10.56 -1.58
CA HIS A 30 8.03 -10.26 -0.38
C HIS A 30 6.69 -9.59 -0.74
N PHE A 31 6.68 -8.64 -1.69
CA PHE A 31 5.43 -8.00 -2.13
C PHE A 31 4.48 -8.95 -2.87
N ILE A 32 5.01 -9.93 -3.61
CA ILE A 32 4.19 -10.98 -4.22
C ILE A 32 3.45 -11.77 -3.13
N GLU A 33 4.16 -12.17 -2.08
CA GLU A 33 3.55 -12.92 -0.97
C GLU A 33 2.55 -12.07 -0.18
N GLU A 34 2.83 -10.78 0.03
CA GLU A 34 1.86 -9.84 0.61
C GLU A 34 0.57 -9.79 -0.23
N ALA A 35 0.69 -9.58 -1.55
CA ALA A 35 -0.47 -9.49 -2.44
C ALA A 35 -1.31 -10.78 -2.46
N ARG A 36 -0.67 -11.94 -2.27
CA ARG A 36 -1.35 -13.24 -2.17
C ARG A 36 -2.07 -13.48 -0.86
N THR A 37 -1.51 -12.99 0.25
CA THR A 37 -1.95 -13.36 1.60
C THR A 37 -2.85 -12.31 2.25
N GLN A 38 -2.74 -11.06 1.83
CA GLN A 38 -3.60 -9.98 2.26
C GLN A 38 -5.04 -10.18 1.80
N ALA A 39 -5.98 -9.94 2.70
CA ALA A 39 -7.40 -10.18 2.49
C ALA A 39 -8.02 -9.25 1.43
N ALA A 40 -7.53 -8.01 1.35
CA ALA A 40 -7.92 -7.02 0.36
C ALA A 40 -6.89 -5.88 0.29
N SER A 41 -7.06 -5.01 -0.70
CA SER A 41 -6.39 -3.72 -0.77
C SER A 41 -7.39 -2.57 -0.82
N ILE A 42 -7.02 -1.42 -0.29
CA ILE A 42 -7.76 -0.16 -0.42
C ILE A 42 -6.83 0.97 -0.90
N TYR A 43 -7.28 1.67 -1.93
CA TYR A 43 -6.50 2.69 -2.61
C TYR A 43 -7.25 4.02 -2.70
N GLY A 44 -6.50 5.11 -2.67
CA GLY A 44 -6.96 6.36 -3.27
C GLY A 44 -6.76 6.32 -4.79
N ARG A 45 -7.55 7.12 -5.52
CA ARG A 45 -7.52 7.19 -7.01
C ARG A 45 -6.12 7.12 -7.64
N ARG A 46 -5.18 7.98 -7.21
CA ARG A 46 -3.85 8.09 -7.86
C ARG A 46 -3.06 6.77 -7.80
N ILE A 47 -3.03 6.11 -6.64
CA ILE A 47 -2.30 4.85 -6.52
C ILE A 47 -3.02 3.75 -7.28
N TYR A 48 -4.35 3.75 -7.26
CA TYR A 48 -5.12 2.80 -8.04
C TYR A 48 -4.79 2.89 -9.54
N GLU A 49 -4.73 4.10 -10.10
CA GLU A 49 -4.36 4.34 -11.50
C GLU A 49 -2.91 3.95 -11.83
N ILE A 50 -1.99 4.01 -10.86
CA ILE A 50 -0.61 3.52 -11.05
C ILE A 50 -0.60 1.99 -11.03
N MET A 51 -1.29 1.40 -10.06
CA MET A 51 -1.31 -0.05 -9.87
C MET A 51 -2.14 -0.78 -10.94
N SER A 52 -3.02 -0.09 -11.68
CA SER A 52 -3.75 -0.69 -12.79
C SER A 52 -2.83 -1.13 -13.95
N TYR A 53 -1.54 -0.77 -13.94
CA TYR A 53 -0.53 -1.40 -14.80
C TYR A 53 -0.56 -2.93 -14.72
N TRP A 54 -0.82 -3.47 -13.53
CA TRP A 54 -0.86 -4.91 -13.27
C TRP A 54 -2.19 -5.58 -13.65
N ASP A 55 -3.19 -4.81 -14.09
CA ASP A 55 -4.46 -5.37 -14.59
C ASP A 55 -4.30 -5.95 -16.01
N ASP A 56 -3.36 -5.42 -16.79
CA ASP A 56 -3.06 -5.89 -18.15
C ASP A 56 -2.05 -7.05 -18.14
N ASP A 57 -1.75 -7.60 -19.32
CA ASP A 57 -0.64 -8.54 -19.51
C ASP A 57 0.44 -7.87 -20.38
N ASP A 58 1.70 -7.97 -19.96
CA ASP A 58 2.85 -7.46 -20.70
C ASP A 58 3.82 -8.62 -21.04
N PRO A 59 4.11 -8.89 -22.33
CA PRO A 59 5.06 -9.93 -22.71
C PRO A 59 6.51 -9.63 -22.29
N ALA A 60 6.83 -8.39 -21.91
CA ALA A 60 8.14 -8.00 -21.42
C ALA A 60 8.37 -8.38 -19.94
N TRP A 61 7.33 -8.74 -19.20
CA TRP A 61 7.46 -9.15 -17.80
C TRP A 61 8.36 -10.36 -17.63
N ASP A 62 9.07 -10.42 -16.51
CA ASP A 62 9.69 -11.64 -16.02
C ASP A 62 8.68 -12.52 -15.26
N ASP A 63 9.17 -13.62 -14.67
CA ASP A 63 8.31 -14.56 -13.95
C ASP A 63 7.73 -13.95 -12.66
N ASP A 64 8.49 -13.12 -11.95
CA ASP A 64 8.09 -12.50 -10.69
C ASP A 64 7.04 -11.41 -10.96
N GLU A 65 7.21 -10.63 -12.03
CA GLU A 65 6.27 -9.60 -12.46
C GLU A 65 4.92 -10.23 -12.87
N ARG A 66 4.95 -11.35 -13.62
CA ARG A 66 3.75 -12.13 -13.93
C ARG A 66 3.07 -12.68 -12.66
N GLU A 67 3.87 -13.14 -11.71
CA GLU A 67 3.40 -13.69 -10.43
C GLU A 67 2.73 -12.59 -9.59
N PHE A 68 3.32 -11.40 -9.53
CA PHE A 68 2.75 -10.22 -8.88
C PHE A 68 1.45 -9.79 -9.55
N ALA A 69 1.42 -9.69 -10.88
CA ALA A 69 0.23 -9.31 -11.64
C ALA A 69 -0.93 -10.26 -11.38
N ALA A 70 -0.68 -11.57 -11.38
CA ALA A 70 -1.67 -12.59 -11.07
C ALA A 70 -2.22 -12.44 -9.62
N ALA A 71 -1.34 -12.22 -8.64
CA ALA A 71 -1.74 -11.99 -7.25
C ALA A 71 -2.58 -10.71 -7.10
N TYR A 72 -2.11 -9.61 -7.69
CA TYR A 72 -2.82 -8.32 -7.70
C TYR A 72 -4.21 -8.45 -8.32
N ARG A 73 -4.34 -9.11 -9.48
CA ARG A 73 -5.65 -9.31 -10.14
C ARG A 73 -6.59 -10.16 -9.30
N ALA A 74 -6.09 -11.20 -8.63
CA ALA A 74 -6.90 -12.07 -7.78
C ALA A 74 -7.41 -11.36 -6.50
N GLN A 75 -6.63 -10.41 -5.98
CA GLN A 75 -6.96 -9.72 -4.73
C GLN A 75 -8.17 -8.77 -4.88
N PRO A 76 -9.14 -8.80 -3.93
CA PRO A 76 -10.20 -7.79 -3.85
C PRO A 76 -9.64 -6.39 -3.56
N LYS A 77 -10.14 -5.38 -4.27
CA LYS A 77 -9.66 -3.99 -4.15
C LYS A 77 -10.81 -3.02 -3.94
N TRP A 78 -10.61 -2.03 -3.08
CA TRP A 78 -11.54 -0.93 -2.88
C TRP A 78 -10.89 0.40 -3.25
N VAL A 79 -11.60 1.22 -4.01
CA VAL A 79 -11.05 2.49 -4.52
C VAL A 79 -11.87 3.65 -3.97
N ALA A 80 -11.25 4.43 -3.09
CA ALA A 80 -11.79 5.70 -2.61
C ALA A 80 -11.54 6.78 -3.68
N SER A 81 -12.59 7.13 -4.42
CA SER A 81 -12.56 8.15 -5.46
C SER A 81 -13.90 8.86 -5.57
N ARG A 82 -13.87 10.16 -5.89
CA ARG A 82 -15.07 10.96 -6.20
C ARG A 82 -15.24 11.20 -7.71
N THR A 83 -14.27 10.82 -8.52
CA THR A 83 -14.23 11.16 -9.95
C THR A 83 -14.17 9.95 -10.86
N LEU A 84 -13.76 8.78 -10.34
CA LEU A 84 -13.80 7.55 -11.13
C LEU A 84 -15.26 7.08 -11.21
N THR A 85 -15.69 6.71 -12.41
CA THR A 85 -17.01 6.14 -12.68
C THR A 85 -16.96 4.63 -12.90
N SER A 86 -15.76 4.08 -13.12
CA SER A 86 -15.51 2.65 -13.25
C SER A 86 -14.12 2.31 -12.70
N VAL A 87 -13.94 1.03 -12.39
CA VAL A 87 -12.69 0.41 -11.96
C VAL A 87 -12.56 -0.94 -12.66
N GLY A 88 -11.34 -1.44 -12.74
CA GLY A 88 -10.96 -2.71 -13.33
C GLY A 88 -11.38 -3.95 -12.54
N PRO A 89 -10.91 -5.13 -12.96
CA PRO A 89 -11.32 -6.42 -12.40
C PRO A 89 -11.02 -6.56 -10.90
N ASN A 90 -11.94 -7.21 -10.18
CA ASN A 90 -11.87 -7.42 -8.72
C ASN A 90 -11.65 -6.13 -7.91
N ALA A 91 -11.96 -4.97 -8.50
CA ALA A 91 -11.99 -3.69 -7.81
C ALA A 91 -13.43 -3.19 -7.69
N SER A 92 -13.70 -2.42 -6.64
CA SER A 92 -15.00 -1.75 -6.43
C SER A 92 -14.78 -0.32 -5.94
N LEU A 93 -15.62 0.60 -6.39
CA LEU A 93 -15.63 1.95 -5.84
C LEU A 93 -16.19 1.91 -4.43
N LEU A 94 -15.54 2.64 -3.52
CA LEU A 94 -15.98 2.74 -2.14
C LEU A 94 -17.15 3.73 -2.06
N GLU A 95 -18.31 3.24 -1.63
CA GLU A 95 -19.55 4.03 -1.59
C GLU A 95 -19.81 4.63 -0.20
N GLY A 96 -20.40 5.82 -0.18
CA GLY A 96 -20.80 6.51 1.05
C GLY A 96 -19.68 7.33 1.70
N GLU A 97 -19.87 7.65 2.99
CA GLU A 97 -18.91 8.42 3.78
C GLU A 97 -17.68 7.55 4.10
N LEU A 98 -16.47 8.10 3.90
CA LEU A 98 -15.21 7.36 3.94
C LEU A 98 -15.02 6.59 5.26
N GLU A 99 -15.26 7.23 6.40
CA GLU A 99 -15.04 6.58 7.69
C GLU A 99 -15.95 5.36 7.85
N SER A 100 -17.24 5.54 7.55
CA SER A 100 -18.25 4.50 7.74
C SER A 100 -18.03 3.31 6.81
N ALA A 101 -17.69 3.60 5.55
CA ALA A 101 -17.42 2.57 4.55
C ALA A 101 -16.16 1.77 4.89
N VAL A 102 -15.08 2.43 5.32
CA VAL A 102 -13.85 1.73 5.72
C VAL A 102 -14.04 0.91 6.99
N ARG A 103 -14.78 1.42 7.99
CA ARG A 103 -15.12 0.63 9.19
C ARG A 103 -15.94 -0.62 8.86
N ARG A 104 -16.88 -0.51 7.91
CA ARG A 104 -17.64 -1.66 7.40
C ARG A 104 -16.70 -2.68 6.77
N LEU A 105 -15.81 -2.26 5.87
CA LEU A 105 -14.82 -3.16 5.26
C LEU A 105 -13.97 -3.88 6.30
N LYS A 106 -13.45 -3.17 7.32
CA LYS A 106 -12.72 -3.83 8.42
C LYS A 106 -13.55 -4.91 9.10
N SER A 107 -14.86 -4.72 9.27
CA SER A 107 -15.76 -5.69 9.91
C SER A 107 -16.12 -6.90 9.05
N GLU A 108 -16.11 -6.76 7.71
CA GLU A 108 -16.48 -7.81 6.77
C GLU A 108 -15.31 -8.76 6.43
N TYR A 109 -14.07 -8.29 6.61
CA TYR A 109 -12.86 -9.05 6.32
C TYR A 109 -12.14 -9.48 7.60
N GLU A 110 -11.39 -10.58 7.50
CA GLU A 110 -10.42 -11.06 8.48
C GLU A 110 -9.02 -10.97 7.87
N GLY A 111 -7.98 -10.68 8.66
CA GLY A 111 -6.60 -10.54 8.17
C GLY A 111 -6.15 -9.09 7.95
N GLU A 112 -5.30 -8.86 6.96
CA GLU A 112 -4.75 -7.53 6.63
C GLU A 112 -5.42 -6.97 5.37
N ILE A 113 -5.83 -5.71 5.45
CA ILE A 113 -6.22 -4.90 4.31
C ILE A 113 -5.09 -3.91 4.05
N ALA A 114 -4.44 -4.04 2.89
CA ALA A 114 -3.37 -3.13 2.48
C ALA A 114 -3.92 -1.74 2.14
N VAL A 115 -3.21 -0.71 2.60
CA VAL A 115 -3.43 0.69 2.24
C VAL A 115 -2.18 1.18 1.52
N ALA A 116 -2.35 1.86 0.39
CA ALA A 116 -1.25 2.55 -0.27
C ALA A 116 -1.61 3.98 -0.69
N GLY A 117 -0.59 4.83 -0.79
CA GLY A 117 -0.71 6.23 -1.18
C GLY A 117 -0.68 7.18 0.01
N PRO A 118 0.36 8.04 0.13
CA PRO A 118 0.53 8.91 1.30
C PRO A 118 -0.65 9.82 1.62
N ARG A 119 -1.26 10.44 0.59
CA ARG A 119 -2.41 11.33 0.79
C ARG A 119 -3.66 10.59 1.26
N PHE A 120 -3.90 9.38 0.76
CA PHE A 120 -5.04 8.58 1.17
C PHE A 120 -4.84 8.01 2.59
N ALA A 121 -3.64 7.49 2.87
CA ALA A 121 -3.24 7.07 4.21
C ALA A 121 -3.35 8.22 5.24
N LYS A 122 -3.09 9.47 4.82
CA LYS A 122 -3.33 10.64 5.67
C LYS A 122 -4.79 10.79 6.05
N SER A 123 -5.72 10.74 5.10
CA SER A 123 -7.15 10.82 5.41
C SER A 123 -7.60 9.71 6.36
N LEU A 124 -7.12 8.47 6.18
CA LEU A 124 -7.43 7.36 7.08
C LEU A 124 -6.81 7.53 8.47
N THR A 125 -5.61 8.11 8.55
CA THR A 125 -4.96 8.40 9.83
C THR A 125 -5.71 9.48 10.61
N ASP A 126 -6.17 10.53 9.93
CA ASP A 126 -6.93 11.61 10.58
C ASP A 126 -8.25 11.08 11.19
N LEU A 127 -8.76 9.96 10.66
CA LEU A 127 -9.92 9.22 11.18
C LEU A 127 -9.57 8.12 12.21
N GLY A 128 -8.29 7.95 12.54
CA GLY A 128 -7.81 6.91 13.45
C GLY A 128 -8.02 5.47 12.95
N LEU A 129 -7.99 5.26 11.63
CA LEU A 129 -8.32 3.96 11.02
C LEU A 129 -7.12 3.07 10.70
N ILE A 130 -5.91 3.64 10.53
CA ILE A 130 -4.67 2.89 10.26
C ILE A 130 -4.21 2.20 11.55
N ASP A 131 -4.04 0.89 11.50
CA ASP A 131 -3.58 0.10 12.63
C ASP A 131 -2.05 -0.06 12.62
N GLU A 132 -1.43 -0.13 11.43
CA GLU A 132 0.00 -0.33 11.27
C GLU A 132 0.56 0.49 10.09
N TYR A 133 1.76 1.03 10.28
CA TYR A 133 2.58 1.68 9.27
C TYR A 133 3.78 0.78 8.97
N ARG A 134 3.94 0.37 7.71
CA ARG A 134 5.01 -0.49 7.24
C ARG A 134 5.86 0.29 6.24
N ILE A 135 7.07 0.64 6.64
CA ILE A 135 8.01 1.43 5.85
C ILE A 135 9.04 0.46 5.29
N TYR A 136 9.17 0.38 3.98
CA TYR A 136 10.28 -0.29 3.32
C TYR A 136 11.31 0.80 2.99
N LEU A 137 12.31 0.97 3.86
CA LEU A 137 13.27 2.06 3.84
C LEU A 137 14.45 1.72 2.93
N HIS A 138 14.63 2.50 1.87
CA HIS A 138 15.69 2.35 0.89
C HIS A 138 16.86 3.29 1.17
N PRO A 139 18.11 2.89 0.89
CA PRO A 139 19.32 3.67 1.15
C PRO A 139 19.56 4.77 0.09
N VAL A 140 18.50 5.40 -0.42
CA VAL A 140 18.57 6.41 -1.50
C VAL A 140 18.01 7.74 -1.03
N VAL A 141 18.64 8.85 -1.39
CA VAL A 141 18.15 10.22 -1.14
C VAL A 141 17.75 10.83 -2.48
N ILE A 142 16.47 11.14 -2.67
CA ILE A 142 15.94 11.56 -3.97
C ILE A 142 15.52 13.03 -4.03
N GLY A 143 15.31 13.68 -2.88
CA GLY A 143 14.97 15.09 -2.73
C GLY A 143 13.63 15.51 -3.33
N ARG A 144 12.80 14.56 -3.77
CA ARG A 144 11.51 14.78 -4.44
C ARG A 144 10.57 13.60 -4.19
N GLY A 145 9.28 13.78 -4.53
CA GLY A 145 8.25 12.75 -4.37
C GLY A 145 7.19 13.18 -3.36
N ASP A 146 6.24 12.28 -3.07
CA ASP A 146 5.25 12.52 -2.02
C ASP A 146 5.87 12.11 -0.67
N PRO A 147 5.88 12.94 0.38
CA PRO A 147 6.33 12.50 1.71
C PRO A 147 5.49 11.31 2.18
N TYR A 148 6.12 10.23 2.66
CA TYR A 148 5.41 9.03 3.18
C TYR A 148 4.37 9.43 4.24
N PHE A 149 4.77 10.31 5.15
CA PHE A 149 3.86 10.98 6.06
C PHE A 149 3.42 12.33 5.46
N ALA A 150 2.32 12.33 4.72
CA ALA A 150 1.71 13.53 4.14
C ALA A 150 1.01 14.43 5.19
N GLY A 151 1.63 14.66 6.34
CA GLY A 151 1.11 15.40 7.47
C GLY A 151 1.61 14.85 8.81
N PRO A 152 1.40 15.59 9.91
CA PRO A 152 1.83 15.15 11.23
C PRO A 152 1.14 13.85 11.64
N ARG A 153 1.82 13.07 12.47
CA ARG A 153 1.29 11.86 13.10
C ARG A 153 1.37 11.99 14.60
N PRO A 154 0.42 11.37 15.35
CA PRO A 154 0.65 11.13 16.76
C PRO A 154 1.93 10.29 16.93
N PRO A 155 2.51 10.24 18.14
CA PRO A 155 3.64 9.36 18.42
C PRO A 155 3.35 7.94 17.93
N LEU A 156 4.35 7.34 17.29
CA LEU A 156 4.30 5.96 16.83
C LEU A 156 5.25 5.12 17.67
N ARG A 157 4.89 3.85 17.89
CA ARG A 157 5.71 2.87 18.58
C ARG A 157 6.25 1.87 17.57
N LEU A 158 7.57 1.68 17.56
CA LEU A 158 8.22 0.63 16.77
C LEU A 158 7.77 -0.75 17.27
N VAL A 159 7.39 -1.61 16.34
CA VAL A 159 6.99 -3.00 16.60
C VAL A 159 8.06 -3.97 16.09
N SER A 160 8.55 -3.76 14.86
CA SER A 160 9.64 -4.57 14.31
C SER A 160 10.52 -3.75 13.36
N ALA A 161 11.76 -4.21 13.22
CA ALA A 161 12.72 -3.72 12.25
C ALA A 161 13.41 -4.94 11.63
N ASP A 162 12.96 -5.33 10.44
CA ASP A 162 13.39 -6.53 9.75
C ASP A 162 14.27 -6.15 8.55
N ARG A 163 15.39 -6.85 8.38
CA ARG A 163 16.26 -6.66 7.22
C ARG A 163 15.71 -7.47 6.05
N MET A 164 15.34 -6.79 4.96
CA MET A 164 14.74 -7.41 3.77
C MET A 164 15.81 -7.88 2.78
N ASP A 165 16.89 -7.11 2.66
CA ASP A 165 18.11 -7.45 1.92
C ASP A 165 19.32 -6.72 2.55
N ASP A 166 20.40 -6.48 1.81
CA ASP A 166 21.57 -5.84 2.40
C ASP A 166 21.33 -4.42 2.91
N ASP A 167 20.54 -3.60 2.22
CA ASP A 167 20.43 -2.18 2.54
C ASP A 167 18.99 -1.71 2.80
N ILE A 168 18.01 -2.61 2.65
CA ILE A 168 16.59 -2.32 2.86
C ILE A 168 16.09 -2.86 4.19
N LEU A 169 15.48 -1.98 4.97
CA LEU A 169 14.78 -2.31 6.21
C LEU A 169 13.28 -2.22 6.03
N ARG A 170 12.55 -3.21 6.54
CA ARG A 170 11.12 -3.10 6.82
C ARG A 170 10.92 -2.69 8.27
N LEU A 171 10.42 -1.48 8.47
CA LEU A 171 10.07 -0.96 9.79
C LEU A 171 8.55 -0.98 9.96
N SER A 172 8.07 -1.69 10.98
CA SER A 172 6.65 -1.69 11.35
C SER A 172 6.42 -0.84 12.59
N TYR A 173 5.48 0.08 12.50
CA TYR A 173 5.07 0.96 13.58
C TYR A 173 3.56 0.89 13.79
N VAL A 174 3.11 1.13 15.01
CA VAL A 174 1.69 1.29 15.35
C VAL A 174 1.47 2.63 16.05
N PRO A 175 0.26 3.21 16.00
CA PRO A 175 -0.10 4.32 16.88
C PRO A 175 0.20 3.99 18.35
N ALA A 176 0.78 4.95 19.08
CA ALA A 176 1.12 4.80 20.50
C ALA A 176 -0.10 4.87 21.43
#